data_AF-A0A2S7QRX5-F1
#
_entry.id   AF-A0A2S7QRX5-F1
#
_cell.length_a   1.000
_cell.length_b   1.000
_cell.length_c   1.000
_cell.angle_alpha   90.00
_cell.angle_beta   90.00
_cell.angle_gamma   90.00
#
_symmetry.space_group_name_H-M   'P 1'
#
loop_
_entity.id
_entity.type
_entity.pdbx_description
1 polymer ?
#
loop_
_entity_poly.entity_id
_entity_poly.type
_entity_poly.pdbx_seq_one_letter_code
_entity_poly.pdbx_strand_id
1 'polypeptide(L)'
;MGDPRMVLPTEDPSKVANIVGNNLPHFRRDPSWASDPSTNVRLEQDMDPIRRGNMVRRLPKAFRAKLYFQYQKKYQIPQLEFNKMLEASQDEDATRIMRRQGGGFEQRIAREPPEDLRSEVRSVIRKTIGWPSTSQSLKGPFTAGIRKTWRYTSEKMAKHSEGKRKAAEKAKEIKEE
;
A
#
# COMPACT_ATOMS: atom_id res chain seq x y z
N MET A 1 15.49 -1.53 -0.60
CA MET A 1 15.10 -1.49 -2.02
C MET A 1 13.71 -2.09 -2.17
N GLY A 2 12.80 -1.44 -2.90
CA GLY A 2 11.42 -1.90 -3.15
C GLY A 2 11.29 -2.56 -4.53
N ASP A 3 10.11 -2.51 -5.15
CA ASP A 3 9.93 -2.96 -6.54
C ASP A 3 10.70 -2.05 -7.53
N PRO A 4 11.67 -2.58 -8.31
CA PRO A 4 12.44 -1.80 -9.28
C PRO A 4 11.57 -1.09 -10.32
N ARG A 5 10.41 -1.66 -10.65
CA ARG A 5 9.45 -1.06 -11.61
C ARG A 5 8.88 0.27 -11.10
N MET A 6 8.89 0.48 -9.79
CA MET A 6 8.41 1.71 -9.14
C MET A 6 9.50 2.78 -8.99
N VAL A 7 10.76 2.44 -9.28
CA VAL A 7 11.91 3.35 -9.20
C VAL A 7 12.38 3.77 -10.59
N LEU A 8 12.20 2.88 -11.57
CA LEU A 8 12.55 3.15 -12.95
C LEU A 8 11.45 3.99 -13.65
N PRO A 9 11.82 4.93 -14.55
CA PRO A 9 10.87 5.72 -15.33
C PRO A 9 10.25 4.91 -16.47
N THR A 10 9.72 3.73 -16.15
CA THR A 10 9.24 2.74 -17.12
C THR A 10 7.71 2.60 -17.11
N GLU A 11 6.98 3.43 -16.37
CA GLU A 11 5.53 3.38 -16.34
C GLU A 11 4.92 4.78 -16.32
N ASP A 12 3.77 4.95 -16.95
CA ASP A 12 3.01 6.21 -16.92
C ASP A 12 2.63 6.57 -15.47
N PRO A 13 3.00 7.75 -14.95
CA PRO A 13 2.64 8.20 -13.60
C PRO A 13 1.12 8.24 -13.36
N SER A 14 0.35 8.50 -14.40
CA SER A 14 -1.12 8.60 -14.34
C SER A 14 -1.81 7.26 -14.50
N LYS A 15 -1.07 6.16 -14.68
CA LYS A 15 -1.61 4.83 -15.00
C LYS A 15 -2.66 4.37 -13.98
N VAL A 16 -2.44 4.58 -12.68
CA VAL A 16 -3.43 4.21 -11.65
C VAL A 16 -4.71 5.03 -11.79
N ALA A 17 -4.59 6.35 -11.97
CA ALA A 17 -5.74 7.23 -12.18
C ALA A 17 -6.51 6.84 -13.46
N ASN A 18 -5.79 6.49 -14.54
CA ASN A 18 -6.39 6.03 -15.79
C ASN A 18 -7.13 4.70 -15.61
N ILE A 19 -6.56 3.73 -14.89
CA ILE A 19 -7.22 2.44 -14.58
C ILE A 19 -8.47 2.66 -13.74
N VAL A 20 -8.40 3.49 -12.71
CA VAL A 20 -9.54 3.78 -11.82
C VAL A 20 -10.63 4.55 -12.57
N GLY A 21 -10.26 5.58 -13.34
CA GLY A 21 -11.19 6.38 -14.13
C GLY A 21 -11.93 5.55 -15.19
N ASN A 22 -11.20 4.71 -15.93
CA ASN A 22 -11.81 3.87 -16.96
C ASN A 22 -12.70 2.76 -16.39
N ASN A 23 -12.46 2.32 -15.15
CA ASN A 23 -13.23 1.26 -14.47
C ASN A 23 -14.12 1.79 -13.34
N LEU A 24 -14.35 3.11 -13.29
CA LEU A 24 -15.13 3.76 -12.25
C LEU A 24 -16.52 3.12 -12.03
N PRO A 25 -17.27 2.70 -13.08
CA PRO A 25 -18.55 2.01 -12.91
C PRO A 25 -18.43 0.71 -12.10
N HIS A 26 -17.32 -0.03 -12.24
CA HIS A 26 -17.07 -1.25 -11.49
C HIS A 26 -16.68 -0.98 -10.03
N PHE A 27 -15.94 0.10 -9.77
CA PHE A 27 -15.59 0.52 -8.42
C PHE A 27 -16.78 1.10 -7.64
N ARG A 28 -17.78 1.65 -8.34
CA ARG A 28 -18.98 2.28 -7.75
C ARG A 28 -20.21 1.36 -7.70
N ARG A 29 -20.06 0.07 -8.06
CA ARG A 29 -21.18 -0.76 -8.54
C ARG A 29 -22.35 -0.98 -7.55
N ASP A 30 -22.22 -0.72 -6.25
CA ASP A 30 -23.38 -0.75 -5.34
C ASP A 30 -22.99 -0.06 -4.05
N PRO A 31 -23.54 1.14 -3.73
CA PRO A 31 -24.94 1.27 -3.27
C PRO A 31 -25.73 2.39 -3.98
N SER A 32 -27.06 2.44 -3.80
CA SER A 32 -27.99 3.40 -4.44
C SER A 32 -27.60 4.89 -4.35
N TRP A 33 -26.77 5.27 -3.38
CA TRP A 33 -26.22 6.61 -3.22
C TRP A 33 -25.05 6.94 -4.18
N ALA A 34 -24.37 5.93 -4.74
CA ALA A 34 -23.23 6.12 -5.65
C ALA A 34 -23.65 6.60 -7.05
N SER A 35 -24.93 6.49 -7.38
CA SER A 35 -25.53 6.90 -8.66
C SER A 35 -26.21 8.27 -8.61
N ASP A 36 -26.35 8.86 -7.42
CA ASP A 36 -27.04 10.14 -7.23
C ASP A 36 -26.05 11.32 -7.36
N PRO A 37 -26.23 12.22 -8.36
CA PRO A 37 -25.38 13.39 -8.56
C PRO A 37 -25.40 14.39 -7.40
N SER A 38 -26.41 14.33 -6.53
CA SER A 38 -26.55 15.21 -5.36
C SER A 38 -25.92 14.64 -4.08
N THR A 39 -25.46 13.38 -4.11
CA THR A 39 -24.89 12.72 -2.93
C THR A 39 -23.48 13.21 -2.64
N ASN A 40 -23.22 13.59 -1.38
CA ASN A 40 -21.89 13.91 -0.89
C ASN A 40 -21.02 12.63 -0.83
N VAL A 41 -20.16 12.43 -1.84
CA VAL A 41 -19.27 11.26 -1.98
C VAL A 41 -18.03 11.33 -1.05
N ARG A 42 -18.00 12.27 -0.10
CA ARG A 42 -16.89 12.41 0.84
C ARG A 42 -17.08 11.42 2.00
N LEU A 43 -16.09 10.56 2.21
CA LEU A 43 -16.04 9.65 3.34
C LEU A 43 -15.11 10.22 4.41
N GLU A 44 -15.62 10.34 5.63
CA GLU A 44 -14.80 10.63 6.80
C GLU A 44 -14.44 9.32 7.51
N GLN A 45 -13.17 9.20 7.91
CA GLN A 45 -12.69 8.03 8.61
C GLN A 45 -12.61 8.31 10.10
N ASP A 46 -13.08 7.35 10.89
CA ASP A 46 -12.89 7.36 12.33
C ASP A 46 -11.40 7.13 12.69
N MET A 47 -10.83 8.08 13.43
CA MET A 47 -9.42 8.07 13.83
C MET A 47 -9.21 7.54 15.26
N ASP A 48 -10.25 7.01 15.91
CA ASP A 48 -10.15 6.43 17.25
C ASP A 48 -9.07 5.32 17.32
N PRO A 49 -8.10 5.41 18.25
CA PRO A 49 -7.04 4.41 18.42
C PRO A 49 -7.54 2.98 18.55
N ILE A 50 -8.70 2.74 19.15
CA ILE A 50 -9.25 1.40 19.34
C ILE A 50 -9.66 0.83 17.97
N ARG A 51 -10.45 1.58 17.20
CA ARG A 51 -10.89 1.16 15.85
C ARG A 51 -9.71 1.02 14.90
N ARG A 52 -8.77 1.96 14.92
CA ARG A 52 -7.57 1.94 14.09
C ARG A 52 -6.63 0.78 14.49
N GLY A 53 -6.47 0.49 15.78
CA GLY A 53 -5.75 -0.67 16.29
C GLY A 53 -6.39 -2.00 15.85
N ASN A 54 -7.72 -2.07 15.80
CA ASN A 54 -8.43 -3.22 15.25
C ASN A 54 -8.13 -3.45 13.76
N MET A 55 -7.95 -2.39 12.97
CA MET A 55 -7.52 -2.51 11.58
C MET A 55 -6.13 -3.15 11.48
N VAL A 56 -5.20 -2.73 12.34
CA VAL A 56 -3.84 -3.31 12.42
C VAL A 56 -3.90 -4.80 12.78
N ARG A 57 -4.73 -5.18 13.76
CA ARG A 57 -4.88 -6.58 14.20
C ARG A 57 -5.45 -7.50 13.11
N ARG A 58 -6.22 -6.94 12.17
CA ARG A 58 -6.85 -7.67 11.05
C ARG A 58 -5.96 -7.80 9.82
N LEU A 59 -4.77 -7.20 9.83
CA LEU A 59 -3.81 -7.38 8.74
C LEU A 59 -3.43 -8.86 8.56
N PRO A 60 -3.10 -9.29 7.33
CA PRO A 60 -2.65 -10.67 7.08
C PRO A 60 -1.51 -11.06 8.03
N LYS A 61 -1.57 -12.26 8.63
CA LYS A 61 -0.65 -12.69 9.71
C LYS A 61 0.83 -12.45 9.39
N ALA A 62 1.27 -12.85 8.20
CA ALA A 62 2.66 -12.67 7.77
C ALA A 62 3.06 -11.19 7.62
N PHE A 63 2.15 -10.34 7.14
CA PHE A 63 2.40 -8.90 7.02
C PHE A 63 2.39 -8.21 8.39
N ARG A 64 1.40 -8.55 9.22
CA ARG A 64 1.25 -8.07 10.60
C ARG A 64 2.50 -8.35 11.43
N ALA A 65 3.04 -9.56 11.35
CA ALA A 65 4.29 -9.91 12.02
C ALA A 65 5.44 -8.98 11.62
N LYS A 66 5.65 -8.75 10.31
CA LYS A 66 6.70 -7.84 9.82
C LYS A 66 6.50 -6.41 10.29
N LEU A 67 5.24 -5.95 10.36
CA LEU A 67 4.91 -4.63 10.91
C LEU A 67 5.27 -4.56 12.39
N TYR A 68 4.94 -5.60 13.17
CA TYR A 68 5.25 -5.66 14.60
C TYR A 68 6.76 -5.65 14.84
N PHE A 69 7.54 -6.43 14.07
CA PHE A 69 9.01 -6.40 14.14
C PHE A 69 9.60 -5.02 13.81
N GLN A 70 9.00 -4.28 12.86
CA GLN A 70 9.45 -2.93 12.54
C GLN A 70 9.20 -1.98 13.73
N TYR A 71 8.02 -2.04 14.34
CA TYR A 71 7.68 -1.22 15.52
C TYR A 71 8.38 -1.67 16.80
N GLN A 72 8.71 -2.95 16.95
CA GLN A 72 9.58 -3.43 18.02
C GLN A 72 10.91 -2.69 18.01
N LYS A 73 11.55 -2.60 16.84
CA LYS A 73 12.82 -1.88 16.67
C LYS A 73 12.66 -0.39 16.96
N LYS A 74 11.59 0.23 16.46
CA LYS A 74 11.31 1.66 16.67
C LYS A 74 11.11 1.98 18.16
N TYR A 75 10.33 1.16 18.86
CA TYR A 75 10.05 1.34 20.29
C TYR A 75 11.10 0.73 21.22
N GLN A 76 12.15 0.12 20.66
CA GLN A 76 13.25 -0.52 21.41
C GLN A 76 12.75 -1.55 22.43
N ILE A 77 11.71 -2.30 22.07
CA ILE A 77 11.10 -3.30 22.95
C ILE A 77 12.04 -4.51 23.08
N PRO A 78 12.37 -4.98 24.31
CA PRO A 78 13.14 -6.19 24.53
C PRO A 78 12.52 -7.40 23.81
N GLN A 79 13.37 -8.27 23.23
CA GLN A 79 12.92 -9.42 22.45
C GLN A 79 11.99 -10.36 23.25
N LEU A 80 12.26 -10.53 24.55
CA LEU A 80 11.45 -11.35 25.44
C LEU A 80 10.02 -10.81 25.58
N GLU A 81 9.87 -9.51 25.81
CA GLU A 81 8.56 -8.86 25.90
C GLU A 81 7.83 -8.90 24.55
N PHE A 82 8.57 -8.70 23.47
CA PHE A 82 8.04 -8.77 22.12
C PHE A 82 7.49 -10.16 21.78
N ASN A 83 8.21 -11.23 22.12
CA ASN A 83 7.75 -12.60 21.89
C ASN A 83 6.47 -12.89 22.68
N LYS A 84 6.40 -12.47 23.96
CA LYS A 84 5.18 -12.59 24.78
C LYS A 84 4.00 -11.83 24.16
N MET A 85 4.23 -10.63 23.64
CA MET A 85 3.20 -9.85 22.93
C MET A 85 2.74 -10.53 21.63
N LEU A 86 3.66 -11.13 20.89
CA LEU A 86 3.37 -11.82 19.64
C LEU A 86 2.61 -13.12 19.88
N GLU A 87 2.94 -13.87 20.93
CA GLU A 87 2.21 -15.06 21.41
C GLU A 87 0.80 -14.70 21.86
N ALA A 88 0.62 -13.67 22.69
CA ALA A 88 -0.70 -13.17 23.07
C ALA A 88 -1.53 -12.70 21.84
N SER A 89 -0.85 -12.27 20.78
CA SER A 89 -1.46 -11.90 19.49
C SER A 89 -1.71 -13.10 18.55
N GLN A 90 -1.22 -14.29 18.91
CA GLN A 90 -1.38 -15.56 18.18
C GLN A 90 -2.53 -16.42 18.70
N ASP A 91 -3.16 -16.05 19.83
CA ASP A 91 -4.43 -16.62 20.32
C ASP A 91 -5.53 -16.39 19.26
N GLU A 92 -5.46 -17.20 18.22
CA GLU A 92 -6.43 -17.40 17.16
C GLU A 92 -7.05 -18.77 17.44
N ASP A 93 -7.73 -18.87 18.57
CA ASP A 93 -8.67 -19.96 18.82
C ASP A 93 -9.70 -19.93 17.69
N ALA A 94 -9.62 -20.90 16.78
CA ALA A 94 -10.60 -21.10 15.71
C ALA A 94 -12.03 -21.32 16.26
N THR A 95 -12.14 -21.57 17.56
CA THR A 95 -13.37 -21.79 18.33
C THR A 95 -13.87 -20.55 19.08
N ARG A 96 -13.09 -19.46 19.19
CA ARG A 96 -13.54 -18.24 19.86
C ARG A 96 -14.26 -17.31 18.89
N ILE A 97 -15.58 -17.17 19.09
CA ILE A 97 -16.43 -16.09 18.55
C ILE A 97 -16.09 -14.75 19.25
N MET A 98 -14.85 -14.52 19.68
CA MET A 98 -14.45 -13.23 20.24
C MET A 98 -13.97 -12.31 19.14
N ARG A 99 -14.44 -11.06 19.16
CA ARG A 99 -14.03 -10.01 18.23
C ARG A 99 -12.51 -9.89 18.27
N ARG A 100 -11.85 -10.00 17.10
CA ARG A 100 -10.43 -9.71 16.92
C ARG A 100 -10.17 -8.25 17.29
N GLN A 101 -9.86 -8.00 18.55
CA GLN A 101 -9.57 -6.67 19.08
C GLN A 101 -8.06 -6.48 19.16
N GLY A 102 -7.58 -5.31 18.72
CA GLY A 102 -6.20 -4.90 18.89
C GLY A 102 -5.93 -4.56 20.36
N GLY A 103 -4.85 -5.10 20.90
CA GLY A 103 -4.39 -4.78 22.24
C GLY A 103 -3.74 -3.40 22.32
N GLY A 104 -3.10 -3.12 23.46
CA GLY A 104 -2.42 -1.85 23.69
C GLY A 104 -1.30 -1.56 22.68
N PHE A 105 -0.65 -2.60 22.15
CA PHE A 105 0.42 -2.45 21.17
C PHE A 105 -0.10 -1.96 19.81
N GLU A 106 -1.18 -2.55 19.30
CA GLU A 106 -1.80 -2.13 18.03
C GLU A 106 -2.42 -0.73 18.15
N GLN A 107 -3.01 -0.42 19.30
CA GLN A 107 -3.51 0.93 19.58
C GLN A 107 -2.36 1.94 19.64
N ARG A 108 -1.21 1.56 20.21
CA ARG A 108 -0.01 2.41 20.21
C ARG A 108 0.49 2.68 18.80
N ILE A 109 0.57 1.65 17.94
CA ILE A 109 0.88 1.83 16.51
C ILE A 109 -0.11 2.80 15.84
N ALA A 110 -1.40 2.68 16.16
CA ALA A 110 -2.43 3.51 15.58
C ALA A 110 -2.45 4.98 16.06
N ARG A 111 -1.83 5.27 17.22
CA ARG A 111 -1.72 6.63 17.79
C ARG A 111 -0.55 7.43 17.22
N GLU A 112 0.34 6.79 16.49
CA GLU A 112 1.48 7.45 15.86
C GLU A 112 1.01 8.55 14.90
N PRO A 113 1.80 9.63 14.72
CA PRO A 113 1.52 10.65 13.72
C PRO A 113 1.25 10.00 12.34
N PRO A 114 0.26 10.50 11.57
CA PRO A 114 -0.12 9.90 10.29
C PRO A 114 1.04 9.72 9.31
N GLU A 115 1.99 10.66 9.29
CA GLU A 115 3.15 10.60 8.40
C GLU A 115 4.16 9.52 8.80
N ASP A 116 4.38 9.35 10.11
CA ASP A 116 5.25 8.28 10.63
C ASP A 116 4.62 6.90 10.38
N LEU A 117 3.32 6.76 10.65
CA LEU A 117 2.60 5.52 10.40
C LEU A 117 2.66 5.14 8.91
N ARG A 118 2.44 6.11 8.00
CA ARG A 118 2.55 5.91 6.56
C ARG A 118 3.96 5.50 6.14
N SER A 119 4.98 6.17 6.66
CA SER A 119 6.38 5.89 6.30
C SER A 119 6.80 4.48 6.72
N GLU A 120 6.43 4.05 7.93
CA GLU A 120 6.73 2.72 8.45
C GLU A 120 5.99 1.61 7.70
N VAL A 121 4.69 1.79 7.47
CA VAL A 121 3.89 0.83 6.68
C VAL A 121 4.47 0.72 5.27
N ARG A 122 4.83 1.84 4.64
CA ARG A 122 5.47 1.85 3.31
C ARG A 122 6.82 1.15 3.32
N SER A 123 7.60 1.29 4.38
CA SER A 123 8.87 0.58 4.57
C SER A 123 8.66 -0.94 4.62
N VAL A 124 7.69 -1.41 5.39
CA VAL A 124 7.34 -2.84 5.51
C VAL A 124 6.81 -3.41 4.20
N ILE A 125 5.98 -2.66 3.48
CA ILE A 125 5.52 -3.03 2.13
C ILE A 125 6.71 -3.20 1.20
N ARG A 126 7.61 -2.21 1.12
CA ARG A 126 8.82 -2.27 0.28
C ARG A 126 9.70 -3.47 0.61
N LYS A 127 9.93 -3.75 1.90
CA LYS A 127 10.70 -4.93 2.34
C LYS A 127 10.02 -6.25 1.95
N THR A 128 8.68 -6.28 1.94
CA THR A 128 7.90 -7.47 1.59
C THR A 128 7.90 -7.75 0.09
N ILE A 129 7.73 -6.72 -0.73
CA ILE A 129 7.64 -6.88 -2.20
C ILE A 129 8.99 -6.83 -2.89
N GLY A 130 10.01 -6.22 -2.24
CA GLY A 130 11.29 -5.92 -2.87
C GLY A 130 11.97 -7.14 -3.45
N TRP A 131 12.11 -8.21 -2.67
CA TRP A 131 12.81 -9.42 -3.14
C TRP A 131 12.09 -10.14 -4.30
N PRO A 132 10.79 -10.49 -4.20
CA PRO A 132 10.09 -11.12 -5.32
C PRO A 132 10.12 -10.29 -6.62
N SER A 133 9.92 -8.97 -6.51
CA SER A 133 9.88 -8.06 -7.66
C SER A 133 11.25 -7.81 -8.29
N THR A 134 12.33 -7.74 -7.49
CA THR A 134 13.71 -7.67 -8.01
C THR A 134 14.06 -8.92 -8.80
N SER A 135 13.77 -10.10 -8.25
CA SER A 135 14.05 -11.36 -8.94
C SER A 135 13.22 -11.50 -10.22
N GLN A 136 11.97 -11.06 -10.21
CA GLN A 136 11.12 -11.09 -11.41
C GLN A 136 11.62 -10.13 -12.50
N SER A 137 12.09 -8.94 -12.13
CA SER A 137 12.60 -7.97 -13.09
C SER A 137 13.90 -8.45 -13.75
N LEU A 138 14.73 -9.18 -13.01
CA LEU A 138 15.95 -9.78 -13.53
C LEU A 138 15.67 -10.96 -14.50
N LYS A 139 14.56 -11.69 -14.33
CA LYS A 139 14.21 -12.78 -15.27
C LYS A 139 14.05 -12.30 -16.71
N GLY A 140 13.46 -11.12 -16.93
CA GLY A 140 13.22 -10.56 -18.28
C GLY A 140 14.44 -10.61 -19.22
N PRO A 141 15.56 -9.94 -18.87
CA PRO A 141 16.76 -9.95 -19.70
C PRO A 141 17.40 -11.34 -19.84
N PHE A 142 17.33 -12.18 -18.79
CA PHE A 142 17.92 -13.52 -18.81
C PHE A 142 17.13 -14.54 -19.64
N THR A 143 15.79 -14.49 -19.64
CA THR A 143 14.95 -15.47 -20.35
C THR A 143 14.48 -15.02 -21.73
N ALA A 144 14.21 -13.72 -21.92
CA ALA A 144 13.66 -13.20 -23.18
C ALA A 144 14.72 -12.60 -24.12
N GLY A 145 15.94 -12.40 -23.63
CA GLY A 145 17.05 -11.78 -24.35
C GLY A 145 17.06 -10.25 -24.30
N ILE A 146 18.24 -9.67 -24.50
CA ILE A 146 18.51 -8.24 -24.34
C ILE A 146 17.69 -7.40 -25.34
N ARG A 147 17.57 -7.84 -26.60
CA ARG A 147 16.86 -7.09 -27.66
C ARG A 147 15.37 -6.89 -27.37
N LYS A 148 14.66 -7.94 -26.93
CA LYS A 148 13.24 -7.86 -26.59
C LYS A 148 13.00 -7.03 -25.34
N THR A 149 13.88 -7.19 -24.34
CA THR A 149 13.83 -6.40 -23.11
C THR A 149 13.99 -4.92 -23.41
N TRP A 150 14.99 -4.54 -24.22
CA TRP A 150 15.23 -3.15 -24.60
C TRP A 150 14.02 -2.51 -25.30
N ARG A 151 13.43 -3.20 -26.28
CA ARG A 151 12.23 -2.71 -26.98
C ARG A 151 11.05 -2.52 -26.03
N TYR A 152 10.81 -3.49 -25.14
CA TYR A 152 9.74 -3.38 -24.15
C TYR A 152 9.98 -2.22 -23.18
N THR A 153 11.20 -2.06 -22.66
CA THR A 153 11.54 -0.95 -21.76
C THR A 153 11.51 0.40 -22.45
N SER A 154 11.89 0.51 -23.74
CA SER A 154 11.87 1.78 -24.47
C SER A 154 10.45 2.27 -24.74
N GLU A 155 9.54 1.38 -25.16
CA GLU A 155 8.10 1.69 -25.29
C GLU A 155 7.50 2.19 -23.97
N LYS A 156 7.94 1.56 -22.87
CA LYS A 156 7.53 1.90 -21.52
C LYS A 156 8.05 3.26 -21.05
N MET A 157 9.30 3.59 -21.36
CA MET A 157 9.90 4.89 -21.09
C MET A 157 9.26 6.01 -21.93
N ALA A 158 8.92 5.74 -23.19
CA ALA A 158 8.18 6.68 -24.03
C ALA A 158 6.80 7.02 -23.43
N LYS A 159 6.05 6.01 -22.96
CA LYS A 159 4.77 6.24 -22.25
C LYS A 159 4.94 7.03 -20.96
N HIS A 160 6.05 6.84 -20.24
CA HIS A 160 6.35 7.62 -19.04
C HIS A 160 6.58 9.10 -19.36
N SER A 161 7.34 9.41 -20.41
CA SER A 161 7.59 10.80 -20.82
C SER A 161 6.33 11.49 -21.36
N GLU A 162 5.54 10.79 -22.19
CA GLU A 162 4.25 11.28 -22.66
C GLU A 162 3.28 11.55 -21.51
N GLY A 163 3.17 10.61 -20.56
CA GLY A 163 2.32 10.76 -19.37
C GLY A 163 2.72 11.98 -18.52
N LYS A 164 4.03 12.24 -18.38
CA LYS A 164 4.54 13.44 -17.71
C LYS A 164 4.17 14.73 -18.45
N ARG A 165 4.28 14.76 -19.77
CA ARG A 165 3.91 15.94 -20.58
C ARG A 165 2.43 16.27 -20.43
N LYS A 166 1.57 15.26 -20.58
CA LYS A 166 0.11 15.41 -20.40
C LYS A 166 -0.27 15.86 -18.99
N ALA A 167 0.41 15.34 -17.97
CA ALA A 167 0.19 15.79 -16.59
C ALA A 167 0.62 17.25 -16.38
N ALA A 168 1.72 17.67 -17.00
CA ALA A 168 2.19 19.06 -16.94
C ALA A 168 1.27 20.03 -17.69
N GLU A 169 0.72 19.63 -18.84
CA GLU A 169 -0.27 20.39 -19.60
C GLU A 169 -1.56 20.59 -18.79
N LYS A 170 -2.13 19.50 -18.25
CA LYS A 170 -3.30 19.59 -17.36
C LYS A 170 -3.07 20.46 -16.12
N ALA A 171 -1.87 20.41 -15.54
CA ALA A 171 -1.53 21.23 -14.39
C ALA A 171 -1.39 22.72 -14.73
N LYS A 172 -1.15 23.07 -16.01
CA LYS A 172 -1.17 24.46 -16.48
C LYS A 172 -2.60 24.94 -16.71
N GLU A 173 -3.43 24.12 -17.36
CA GLU A 173 -4.86 24.43 -17.58
C GLU A 173 -5.59 24.71 -16.26
N ILE A 174 -5.38 23.87 -15.23
CA ILE A 174 -5.99 24.04 -13.89
C ILE A 174 -5.51 25.33 -13.17
N LYS A 175 -4.37 25.89 -13.55
CA LYS A 175 -3.85 27.14 -12.96
C LYS A 175 -4.33 28.39 -13.71
N GLU A 176 -4.80 28.22 -14.94
CA GLU A 176 -5.30 29.29 -15.80
C GLU A 176 -6.82 29.48 -15.66
N GLU A 177 -7.55 28.46 -15.18
CA GLU A 177 -8.92 28.55 -14.61
C GLU A 177 -8.94 29.05 -13.17
#